data_AF-A0A1F9IJI4-F1
#
_entry.id   AF-A0A1F9IJI4-F1
#
_cell.length_a   1.000
_cell.length_b   1.000
_cell.length_c   1.000
_cell.angle_alpha   90.00
_cell.angle_beta   90.00
_cell.angle_gamma   90.00
#
_symmetry.space_group_name_H-M   'P 1'
#
loop_
_entity.id
_entity.type
_entity.pdbx_description
1 polymer ?
#
loop_
_entity_poly.entity_id
_entity_poly.type
_entity_poly.pdbx_seq_one_letter_code
_entity_poly.pdbx_strand_id
1 'polypeptide(L)'
;MSFLYKTVQWSVRAVFFVGGWIFELTQRVEDKFICLFKRPEYIRKGGCQMSGMCCRNLGLLLPKAWSRRAWIIRYFVWWHRYRYKFHFLGIVDNLLVYECGYVTKDNQCSIYPWRPRLCREYPKVQLWDFPKLHKGCGFYFIQRGRADFAETLEREKKKFS
;
A
#
# COMPACT_ATOMS: atom_id res chain seq x y z
N MET A 1 -15.89 27.90 -28.17
CA MET A 1 -16.24 26.60 -27.56
C MET A 1 -15.18 26.08 -26.56
N SER A 2 -14.52 26.95 -25.77
CA SER A 2 -13.30 26.60 -25.00
C SER A 2 -13.37 26.87 -23.49
N PHE A 3 -14.18 27.84 -23.04
CA PHE A 3 -14.19 28.27 -21.64
C PHE A 3 -15.08 27.41 -20.74
N LEU A 4 -16.34 27.15 -21.14
CA LEU A 4 -17.29 26.29 -20.42
C LEU A 4 -16.79 24.86 -20.20
N TYR A 5 -16.10 24.28 -21.20
CA TYR A 5 -15.50 22.95 -21.07
C TYR A 5 -14.37 22.94 -20.04
N LYS A 6 -13.53 23.99 -20.00
CA LYS A 6 -12.44 24.10 -19.02
C LYS A 6 -12.96 24.29 -17.59
N THR A 7 -14.02 25.06 -17.39
CA THR A 7 -14.63 25.22 -16.05
C THR A 7 -15.28 23.93 -15.58
N VAL A 8 -16.08 23.26 -16.43
CA VAL A 8 -16.69 21.96 -16.08
C VAL A 8 -15.63 20.91 -15.80
N GLN A 9 -14.55 20.86 -16.59
CA GLN A 9 -13.44 19.94 -16.38
C GLN A 9 -12.67 20.24 -15.08
N TRP A 10 -12.58 21.51 -14.67
CA TRP A 10 -12.01 21.93 -13.38
C TRP A 10 -12.90 21.52 -12.21
N SER A 11 -14.22 21.71 -12.31
CA SER A 11 -15.19 21.30 -11.30
C SER A 11 -15.18 19.79 -11.10
N VAL A 12 -15.17 19.03 -12.20
CA VAL A 12 -15.07 17.57 -12.17
C VAL A 12 -13.74 17.11 -11.58
N ARG A 13 -12.62 17.74 -11.95
CA ARG A 13 -11.31 17.47 -11.33
C ARG A 13 -11.27 17.80 -9.84
N ALA A 14 -11.89 18.89 -9.42
CA ALA A 14 -11.98 19.28 -8.01
C ALA A 14 -12.82 18.27 -7.22
N VAL A 15 -13.94 17.80 -7.76
CA VAL A 15 -14.76 16.73 -7.14
C VAL A 15 -13.98 15.43 -7.04
N PHE A 16 -13.22 15.05 -8.07
CA PHE A 16 -12.32 13.87 -7.99
C PHE A 16 -11.18 14.06 -6.99
N PHE A 17 -10.63 15.27 -6.87
CA PHE A 17 -9.58 15.58 -5.92
C PHE A 17 -10.11 15.51 -4.48
N VAL A 18 -11.28 16.08 -4.22
CA VAL A 18 -11.98 16.03 -2.93
C VAL A 18 -12.41 14.60 -2.62
N GLY A 19 -12.95 13.86 -3.59
CA GLY A 19 -13.32 12.45 -3.43
C GLY A 19 -12.12 11.56 -3.13
N GLY A 20 -10.99 11.78 -3.80
CA GLY A 20 -9.73 11.11 -3.49
C GLY A 20 -9.17 11.47 -2.12
N TRP A 21 -9.31 12.73 -1.71
CA TRP A 21 -8.94 13.20 -0.37
C TRP A 21 -9.81 12.56 0.71
N ILE A 22 -11.13 12.52 0.51
CA ILE A 22 -12.08 11.84 1.39
C ILE A 22 -11.72 10.37 1.49
N PHE A 23 -11.40 9.71 0.37
CA PHE A 23 -10.99 8.30 0.36
C PHE A 23 -9.68 8.05 1.12
N GLU A 24 -8.66 8.92 0.99
CA GLU A 24 -7.44 8.82 1.80
C GLU A 24 -7.71 9.06 3.30
N LEU A 25 -8.65 9.96 3.61
CA LEU A 25 -9.10 10.24 4.98
C LEU A 25 -9.84 9.04 5.57
N THR A 26 -10.78 8.43 4.85
CA THR A 26 -11.50 7.24 5.30
C THR A 26 -10.54 6.08 5.51
N GLN A 27 -9.57 5.85 4.62
CA GLN A 27 -8.55 4.83 4.84
C GLN A 27 -7.70 5.08 6.10
N ARG A 28 -7.36 6.35 6.39
CA ARG A 28 -6.62 6.72 7.61
C ARG A 28 -7.46 6.51 8.88
N VAL A 29 -8.76 6.80 8.81
CA VAL A 29 -9.70 6.59 9.93
C VAL A 29 -9.92 5.09 10.16
N GLU A 30 -10.14 4.31 9.11
CA GLU A 30 -10.29 2.84 9.19
C GLU A 30 -9.04 2.19 9.79
N ASP A 31 -7.84 2.53 9.32
CA ASP A 31 -6.61 1.96 9.87
C ASP A 31 -6.46 2.28 11.37
N LYS A 32 -6.83 3.50 11.80
CA LYS A 32 -6.81 3.89 13.22
C LYS A 32 -7.89 3.19 14.03
N PHE A 33 -9.11 3.09 13.51
CA PHE A 33 -10.24 2.42 14.17
C PHE A 33 -9.97 0.92 14.34
N ILE A 34 -9.43 0.29 13.31
CA ILE A 34 -9.06 -1.12 13.35
C ILE A 34 -7.95 -1.34 14.38
N CYS A 35 -6.91 -0.49 14.41
CA CYS A 35 -5.86 -0.57 15.43
C CYS A 35 -6.39 -0.34 16.86
N LEU A 36 -7.45 0.46 17.01
CA LEU A 36 -8.10 0.73 18.29
C LEU A 36 -8.89 -0.49 18.79
N PHE A 37 -9.63 -1.16 17.89
CA PHE A 37 -10.47 -2.31 18.23
C PHE A 37 -9.72 -3.64 18.28
N LYS A 38 -8.74 -3.84 17.39
CA LYS A 38 -7.91 -5.05 17.33
C LYS A 38 -6.47 -4.71 17.03
N ARG A 39 -5.63 -5.05 18.00
CA ARG A 39 -4.18 -5.04 17.87
C ARG A 39 -3.76 -6.09 16.84
N PRO A 40 -2.97 -5.74 15.80
CA PRO A 40 -2.49 -6.74 14.85
C PRO A 40 -1.64 -7.79 15.59
N GLU A 41 -1.84 -9.04 15.23
CA GLU A 41 -1.14 -10.19 15.80
C GLU A 41 0.34 -10.22 15.38
N TYR A 42 0.66 -9.62 14.24
CA TYR A 42 2.01 -9.58 13.67
C TYR A 42 2.57 -8.16 13.67
N ILE A 43 3.84 -8.03 14.03
CA ILE A 43 4.61 -6.79 13.96
C ILE A 43 5.56 -6.89 12.77
N ARG A 44 5.46 -5.92 11.86
CA ARG A 44 6.40 -5.76 10.74
C ARG A 44 7.74 -5.23 11.27
N LYS A 45 8.80 -6.00 11.08
CA LYS A 45 10.20 -5.58 11.31
C LYS A 45 11.00 -5.68 10.01
N GLY A 46 12.21 -5.12 10.02
CA GLY A 46 13.10 -5.06 8.85
C GLY A 46 12.90 -3.81 8.01
N GLY A 47 13.42 -3.85 6.78
CA GLY A 47 13.48 -2.68 5.89
C GLY A 47 13.47 -3.07 4.41
N CYS A 48 13.18 -2.08 3.57
CA CYS A 48 13.24 -2.29 2.12
C CYS A 48 14.70 -2.33 1.67
N GLN A 49 15.10 -3.40 0.99
CA GLN A 49 16.44 -3.59 0.42
C GLN A 49 16.55 -3.10 -1.03
N MET A 50 15.57 -2.34 -1.53
CA MET A 50 15.54 -1.85 -2.92
C MET A 50 15.71 -2.94 -4.00
N SER A 51 15.19 -4.14 -3.74
CA SER A 51 15.30 -5.28 -4.69
C SER A 51 14.39 -5.18 -5.91
N GLY A 52 13.45 -4.22 -5.94
CA GLY A 52 12.54 -3.94 -7.06
C GLY A 52 11.51 -5.01 -7.40
N MET A 53 11.62 -6.22 -6.84
CA MET A 53 10.69 -7.33 -7.11
C MET A 53 9.24 -6.98 -6.76
N CYS A 54 9.02 -6.33 -5.62
CA CYS A 54 7.69 -5.85 -5.21
C CYS A 54 7.19 -4.68 -6.06
N CYS A 55 8.09 -3.93 -6.72
CA CYS A 55 7.72 -2.82 -7.61
C CYS A 55 7.29 -3.29 -8.99
N ARG A 56 7.81 -4.44 -9.48
CA ARG A 56 7.41 -5.04 -10.75
C ARG A 56 6.05 -5.74 -10.67
N ASN A 57 5.76 -6.39 -9.54
CA ASN A 57 4.55 -7.17 -9.33
C ASN A 57 3.81 -6.68 -8.07
N LEU A 58 3.20 -5.51 -8.17
CA LEU A 58 2.42 -4.93 -7.08
C LEU A 58 0.97 -5.42 -7.16
N GLY A 59 0.62 -6.37 -6.31
CA GLY A 59 -0.76 -6.84 -6.15
C GLY A 59 -1.54 -5.97 -5.17
N LEU A 60 -2.65 -5.38 -5.61
CA LEU A 60 -3.62 -4.70 -4.75
C LEU A 60 -4.89 -5.55 -4.66
N LEU A 61 -5.20 -5.99 -3.44
CA LEU A 61 -6.41 -6.73 -3.16
C LEU A 61 -7.62 -5.79 -3.30
N LEU A 62 -8.58 -6.16 -4.14
CA LEU A 62 -9.86 -5.48 -4.20
C LEU A 62 -10.93 -6.26 -3.44
N PRO A 63 -11.86 -5.58 -2.75
CA PRO A 63 -13.05 -6.22 -2.20
C PRO A 63 -13.83 -6.95 -3.29
N LYS A 64 -14.31 -8.17 -2.99
CA LYS A 64 -15.08 -8.99 -3.94
C LYS A 64 -16.28 -8.25 -4.55
N ALA A 65 -16.92 -7.37 -3.79
CA ALA A 65 -18.04 -6.54 -4.27
C ALA A 65 -17.63 -5.58 -5.40
N TRP A 66 -16.39 -5.08 -5.38
CA TRP A 66 -15.88 -4.11 -6.34
C TRP A 66 -15.25 -4.81 -7.55
N SER A 67 -14.63 -5.98 -7.34
CA SER A 67 -14.04 -6.80 -8.43
C SER A 67 -15.07 -7.27 -9.46
N ARG A 68 -16.37 -7.31 -9.14
CA ARG A 68 -17.43 -7.68 -10.10
C ARG A 68 -17.84 -6.54 -11.04
N ARG A 69 -17.48 -5.30 -10.73
CA ARG A 69 -17.93 -4.10 -11.46
C ARG A 69 -16.81 -3.56 -12.34
N ALA A 70 -16.86 -3.85 -13.64
CA ALA A 70 -15.83 -3.44 -14.61
C ALA A 70 -15.57 -1.92 -14.65
N TRP A 71 -16.60 -1.09 -14.43
CA TRP A 71 -16.46 0.37 -14.39
C TRP A 71 -15.66 0.85 -13.17
N ILE A 72 -15.83 0.21 -12.02
CA ILE A 72 -15.07 0.50 -10.80
C ILE A 72 -13.59 0.15 -11.03
N ILE A 73 -13.34 -1.03 -11.60
CA ILE A 73 -11.98 -1.45 -11.94
C ILE A 73 -11.31 -0.44 -12.87
N ARG A 74 -11.98 -0.04 -13.96
CA ARG A 74 -11.44 0.97 -14.89
C ARG A 74 -11.14 2.29 -14.19
N TYR A 75 -12.03 2.73 -13.30
CA TYR A 75 -11.82 3.94 -12.51
C TYR A 75 -10.60 3.82 -11.58
N PHE A 76 -10.45 2.70 -10.87
CA PHE A 76 -9.29 2.44 -10.01
C PHE A 76 -7.99 2.38 -10.81
N VAL A 77 -7.97 1.66 -11.93
CA VAL A 77 -6.80 1.59 -12.82
C VAL A 77 -6.41 2.97 -13.32
N TRP A 78 -7.39 3.76 -13.75
CA TRP A 78 -7.17 5.14 -14.20
C TRP A 78 -6.65 6.04 -13.08
N TRP A 79 -7.25 5.95 -11.89
CA TRP A 79 -6.84 6.70 -10.70
C TRP A 79 -5.42 6.34 -10.26
N HIS A 80 -5.09 5.05 -10.18
CA HIS A 80 -3.76 4.59 -9.80
C HIS A 80 -2.70 4.96 -10.85
N ARG A 81 -3.04 4.90 -12.13
CA ARG A 81 -2.18 5.38 -13.21
C ARG A 81 -1.91 6.89 -13.07
N TYR A 82 -2.94 7.69 -12.80
CA TYR A 82 -2.79 9.14 -12.64
C TYR A 82 -2.01 9.52 -11.38
N ARG A 83 -2.33 8.90 -10.24
CA ARG A 83 -1.79 9.28 -8.92
C ARG A 83 -0.39 8.72 -8.64
N TYR A 84 -0.12 7.50 -9.10
CA TYR A 84 1.09 6.74 -8.75
C TYR A 84 1.92 6.30 -9.96
N LYS A 85 1.49 6.61 -11.20
CA LYS A 85 2.11 6.12 -12.44
C LYS A 85 2.23 4.60 -12.48
N PHE A 86 1.20 3.90 -12.02
CA PHE A 86 1.15 2.44 -12.09
C PHE A 86 0.65 1.99 -13.47
N HIS A 87 1.32 1.00 -14.03
CA HIS A 87 0.95 0.31 -15.25
C HIS A 87 0.18 -0.96 -14.87
N PHE A 88 -1.04 -1.10 -15.37
CA PHE A 88 -1.86 -2.27 -15.08
C PHE A 88 -1.40 -3.45 -15.94
N LEU A 89 -1.12 -4.59 -15.29
CA LEU A 89 -0.71 -5.83 -15.95
C LEU A 89 -1.89 -6.79 -16.10
N GLY A 90 -2.76 -6.88 -15.10
CA GLY A 90 -3.89 -7.82 -15.14
C GLY A 90 -4.59 -7.97 -13.80
N ILE A 91 -5.56 -8.88 -13.75
CA ILE A 91 -6.26 -9.30 -12.53
C ILE A 91 -6.00 -10.78 -12.31
N VAL A 92 -5.58 -11.15 -11.11
CA VAL A 92 -5.38 -12.55 -10.68
C VAL A 92 -6.08 -12.73 -9.34
N ASP A 93 -7.08 -13.62 -9.26
CA ASP A 93 -7.78 -13.94 -8.01
C ASP A 93 -8.31 -12.74 -7.20
N ASN A 94 -8.83 -11.70 -7.87
CA ASN A 94 -9.27 -10.42 -7.29
C ASN A 94 -8.12 -9.48 -6.82
N LEU A 95 -6.87 -9.79 -7.16
CA LEU A 95 -5.75 -8.87 -7.04
C LEU A 95 -5.57 -8.15 -8.37
N LEU A 96 -5.60 -6.82 -8.34
CA LEU A 96 -5.10 -6.04 -9.46
C LEU A 96 -3.58 -5.98 -9.40
N VAL A 97 -2.94 -6.53 -10.42
CA VAL A 97 -1.49 -6.56 -10.55
C VAL A 97 -1.05 -5.34 -11.36
N TYR A 98 -0.12 -4.59 -10.78
CA TYR A 98 0.46 -3.40 -11.37
C TYR A 98 1.99 -3.48 -11.39
N GLU A 99 2.58 -2.80 -12.36
CA GLU A 99 3.99 -2.45 -12.40
C GLU A 99 4.16 -0.96 -12.06
N CYS A 100 5.12 -0.65 -11.18
CA CYS A 100 5.42 0.72 -10.78
C CYS A 100 6.23 1.43 -11.88
N GLY A 101 5.72 2.52 -12.45
CA GLY A 101 6.44 3.29 -13.48
C GLY A 101 7.69 4.03 -13.01
N TYR A 102 8.05 3.95 -11.72
CA TYR A 102 9.27 4.52 -11.15
C TYR A 102 10.38 3.48 -10.91
N VAL A 103 10.15 2.21 -11.26
CA VAL A 103 11.17 1.17 -11.21
C VAL A 103 12.15 1.38 -12.37
N THR A 104 13.44 1.40 -12.07
CA THR A 104 14.50 1.44 -13.10
C THR A 104 14.77 0.04 -13.65
N LYS A 105 15.48 -0.04 -14.78
CA LYS A 105 15.92 -1.32 -15.36
C LYS A 105 16.77 -2.14 -14.37
N ASP A 106 17.51 -1.45 -13.51
CA ASP A 106 18.35 -2.03 -12.45
C ASP A 106 17.57 -2.48 -11.21
N ASN A 107 16.24 -2.52 -11.26
CA ASN A 107 15.35 -2.89 -10.16
C ASN A 107 15.38 -1.93 -8.96
N GLN A 108 15.85 -0.71 -9.15
CA GLN A 108 15.89 0.29 -8.09
C GLN A 108 14.69 1.24 -8.18
N CYS A 109 14.33 1.83 -7.05
CA CYS A 109 13.27 2.83 -6.99
C CYS A 109 13.85 4.23 -7.19
N SER A 110 13.53 4.87 -8.31
CA SER A 110 14.00 6.23 -8.63
C SER A 110 13.53 7.29 -7.62
N ILE A 111 12.37 7.10 -6.99
CA ILE A 111 11.76 8.05 -6.04
C ILE A 111 11.74 7.54 -4.61
N TYR A 112 12.71 6.73 -4.19
CA TYR A 112 12.73 6.12 -2.86
C TYR A 112 12.44 7.08 -1.69
N PRO A 113 13.03 8.30 -1.59
CA PRO A 113 12.73 9.24 -0.50
C PRO A 113 11.29 9.79 -0.56
N TRP A 114 10.74 9.95 -1.76
CA TRP A 114 9.40 10.50 -2.01
C TRP A 114 8.33 9.42 -2.23
N ARG A 115 8.63 8.17 -1.87
CA ARG A 115 7.74 7.03 -2.10
C ARG A 115 6.36 7.28 -1.50
N PRO A 116 5.27 6.91 -2.22
CA PRO A 116 3.91 7.11 -1.74
C PRO A 116 3.64 6.26 -0.50
N ARG A 117 2.63 6.64 0.27
CA ARG A 117 2.23 5.97 1.53
C ARG A 117 2.05 4.46 1.34
N LEU A 118 1.41 4.07 0.23
CA LEU A 118 1.25 2.67 -0.17
C LEU A 118 2.57 1.89 -0.16
N CYS A 119 3.65 2.46 -0.70
CA CYS A 119 4.97 1.83 -0.75
C CYS A 119 5.73 1.89 0.59
N ARG A 120 5.40 2.82 1.50
CA ARG A 120 5.99 2.88 2.86
C ARG A 120 5.34 1.87 3.79
N GLU A 121 4.05 1.69 3.65
CA GLU A 121 3.25 0.78 4.45
C GLU A 121 3.33 -0.66 3.92
N TYR A 122 3.75 -0.84 2.66
CA TYR A 122 4.08 -2.16 2.14
C TYR A 122 5.23 -2.81 2.93
N PRO A 123 5.16 -4.10 3.26
CA PRO A 123 3.98 -4.98 3.20
C PRO A 123 2.96 -4.62 4.30
N LYS A 124 1.69 -4.38 3.93
CA LYS A 124 0.65 -4.02 4.92
C LYS A 124 0.37 -5.24 5.78
N VAL A 125 0.46 -5.06 7.10
CA VAL A 125 0.11 -6.11 8.08
C VAL A 125 -1.38 -6.39 7.90
N GLN A 126 -1.73 -7.58 7.42
CA GLN A 126 -3.12 -8.01 7.44
C GLN A 126 -3.47 -8.40 8.88
N LEU A 127 -4.71 -8.10 9.26
CA LEU A 127 -5.13 -8.29 10.65
C LEU A 127 -5.09 -9.77 11.05
N TRP A 128 -5.40 -10.68 10.12
CA TRP A 128 -5.65 -12.10 10.40
C TRP A 128 -4.79 -13.07 9.58
N ASP A 129 -4.10 -12.62 8.53
CA ASP A 129 -3.40 -13.52 7.60
C ASP A 129 -1.91 -13.17 7.46
N PHE A 130 -1.08 -14.18 7.21
CA PHE A 130 0.35 -13.98 7.05
C PHE A 130 0.63 -13.43 5.64
N PRO A 131 1.14 -12.20 5.52
CA PRO A 131 1.45 -11.64 4.21
C PRO A 131 2.57 -12.46 3.56
N LYS A 132 2.25 -13.10 2.44
CA LYS A 132 3.22 -13.85 1.63
C LYS A 132 4.24 -12.86 1.04
N LEU A 133 5.47 -12.94 1.52
CA LEU A 133 6.59 -12.17 0.99
C LEU A 133 7.31 -12.96 -0.10
N HIS A 134 7.85 -12.26 -1.09
CA HIS A 134 8.73 -12.89 -2.06
C HIS A 134 10.03 -13.33 -1.37
N LYS A 135 10.69 -14.35 -1.95
CA LYS A 135 12.01 -14.79 -1.49
C LYS A 135 13.00 -13.63 -1.58
N GLY A 136 13.79 -13.41 -0.52
CA GLY A 136 14.75 -12.30 -0.45
C GLY A 136 14.14 -10.93 -0.13
N CYS A 137 12.95 -10.87 0.49
CA CYS A 137 12.44 -9.61 1.03
C CYS A 137 13.15 -9.26 2.35
N GLY A 138 13.61 -8.02 2.50
CA GLY A 138 14.22 -7.54 3.75
C GLY A 138 13.22 -7.26 4.89
N PHE A 139 11.92 -7.40 4.62
CA PHE A 139 10.88 -7.33 5.64
C PHE A 139 10.60 -8.72 6.20
N TYR A 140 10.27 -8.77 7.49
CA TYR A 140 9.82 -10.00 8.16
C TYR A 140 8.79 -9.66 9.23
N PHE A 141 7.98 -10.65 9.59
CA PHE A 141 6.89 -10.51 10.55
C PHE A 141 7.17 -11.35 11.78
N ILE A 142 7.07 -10.72 12.96
CA ILE A 142 7.16 -11.41 14.25
C ILE A 142 5.78 -11.40 14.89
N GLN A 143 5.34 -12.52 15.46
CA GLN A 143 4.16 -12.54 16.33
C GLN A 143 4.37 -11.61 17.53
N ARG A 144 3.33 -10.84 17.87
CA ARG A 144 3.38 -9.84 18.93
C ARG A 144 3.82 -10.41 20.27
N GLY A 145 3.26 -11.55 20.68
CA GLY A 145 3.65 -12.21 21.94
C GLY A 145 5.16 -12.47 22.01
N ARG A 146 5.77 -12.94 20.92
CA ARG A 146 7.22 -13.16 20.84
C ARG A 146 8.04 -11.86 20.82
N ALA A 147 7.48 -10.79 20.25
CA ALA A 147 8.13 -9.48 20.24
C ALA A 147 8.17 -8.86 21.65
N ASP A 148 7.11 -9.02 22.44
CA ASP A 148 7.06 -8.52 23.83
C ASP A 148 8.17 -9.19 24.67
N PHE A 149 8.32 -10.51 24.58
CA PHE A 149 9.41 -11.24 25.26
C PHE A 149 10.80 -10.77 24.83
N ALA A 150 11.02 -10.54 23.53
CA ALA A 150 12.30 -10.07 23.04
C ALA A 150 12.63 -8.67 23.58
N GLU A 151 11.65 -7.78 23.66
CA GLU A 151 11.82 -6.44 24.23
C GLU A 151 12.09 -6.49 25.75
N THR A 152 11.42 -7.39 26.48
CA THR A 152 11.69 -7.61 27.91
C THR A 152 13.14 -8.06 28.15
N LEU A 153 13.63 -9.02 27.37
CA LEU A 153 15.01 -9.51 27.47
C LEU A 153 16.05 -8.43 27.16
N GLU A 154 15.80 -7.57 26.16
CA GLU A 154 16.69 -6.45 25.83
C GLU A 154 16.75 -5.41 26.95
N ARG A 155 15.62 -5.11 27.61
CA ARG A 155 15.60 -4.23 28.79
C ARG A 155 16.38 -4.80 29.95
N GLU A 156 16.25 -6.10 30.21
CA GLU A 156 17.01 -6.74 31.28
C GLU A 156 18.51 -6.73 30.99
N LYS A 157 18.94 -7.08 29.77
CA LYS A 157 20.37 -7.00 29.38
C LYS A 157 20.97 -5.62 29.60
N LYS A 158 20.23 -4.55 29.31
CA LYS A 158 20.66 -3.16 29.55
C LYS A 158 20.79 -2.79 31.03
N LYS A 159 20.12 -3.50 31.94
CA LYS A 159 20.28 -3.27 33.39
C LYS A 159 21.54 -3.93 33.95
N PHE A 160 22.07 -4.94 33.26
CA PHE A 160 23.27 -5.67 33.64
C PHE A 160 24.53 -5.20 32.91
N SER A 161 24.41 -4.23 32.00
CA SER A 161 25.51 -3.55 31.31
C SER A 161 25.69 -2.14 31.83
#